data_AF-A0A401TPX3-F1
#
_entry.id   AF-A0A401TPX3-F1
#
_cell.length_a   1.000
_cell.length_b   1.000
_cell.length_c   1.000
_cell.angle_alpha   90.00
_cell.angle_beta   90.00
_cell.angle_gamma   90.00
#
_symmetry.space_group_name_H-M   'P 1'
#
loop_
_entity.id
_entity.type
_entity.pdbx_description
1 polymer ?
#
loop_
_entity_poly.entity_id
_entity_poly.type
_entity_poly.pdbx_seq_one_letter_code
_entity_poly.pdbx_strand_id
1 'polypeptide(L)'
;MKQQVSNPLGLSCDCDPEGSEIQQCDRSTGRCLCKEGYTGPRCDQCNRGYHGRSPSCTRCHSCFDLWDEKVKQLGERLRALKEAVHRLTVSGATGAGNDSLQELEKKLQDVEALLHEEPLISPRTLEQLYHLAESLR
;
A
#
# COMPACT_ATOMS: atom_id res chain seq x y z
N MET A 1 -34.40 -3.66 -10.76
CA MET A 1 -34.63 -3.77 -9.31
C MET A 1 -33.26 -3.84 -8.65
N LYS A 2 -32.79 -2.76 -7.98
CA LYS A 2 -31.49 -2.76 -7.29
C LYS A 2 -31.73 -3.06 -5.81
N GLN A 3 -31.28 -4.22 -5.35
CA GLN A 3 -31.33 -4.60 -3.93
C GLN A 3 -30.18 -3.91 -3.21
N GLN A 4 -30.41 -2.71 -2.69
CA GLN A 4 -29.51 -2.06 -1.73
C GLN A 4 -29.86 -2.58 -0.34
N VAL A 5 -29.07 -3.51 0.18
CA VAL A 5 -29.19 -3.97 1.56
C VAL A 5 -28.46 -2.96 2.43
N SER A 6 -29.16 -2.28 3.33
CA SER A 6 -28.58 -1.26 4.20
C SER A 6 -27.70 -1.86 5.29
N ASN A 7 -26.66 -1.14 5.70
CA ASN A 7 -25.89 -1.44 6.91
C ASN A 7 -26.78 -1.21 8.18
N PRO A 8 -26.50 -1.76 9.37
CA PRO A 8 -27.28 -1.53 10.61
C PRO A 8 -27.37 -0.06 11.04
N LEU A 9 -26.50 0.82 10.51
CA LEU A 9 -26.56 2.27 10.71
C LEU A 9 -27.55 2.97 9.76
N GLY A 10 -28.28 2.24 8.92
CA GLY A 10 -29.23 2.77 7.95
C GLY A 10 -28.57 3.39 6.71
N LEU A 11 -27.24 3.32 6.57
CA LEU A 11 -26.55 3.71 5.34
C LEU A 11 -26.77 2.68 4.23
N SER A 12 -26.98 3.15 3.00
CA SER A 12 -27.06 2.31 1.80
C SER A 12 -25.71 1.65 1.51
N CYS A 13 -25.69 0.33 1.36
CA CYS A 13 -24.53 -0.35 0.77
C CYS A 13 -24.53 -0.08 -0.73
N ASP A 14 -23.63 0.78 -1.19
CA ASP A 14 -23.53 1.15 -2.61
C ASP A 14 -22.43 0.35 -3.32
N CYS A 15 -22.42 -0.97 -3.14
CA CYS A 15 -21.45 -1.88 -3.76
C CYS A 15 -21.52 -1.80 -5.30
N ASP A 16 -20.37 -1.70 -5.96
CA ASP A 16 -20.27 -1.72 -7.42
C ASP A 16 -20.74 -3.10 -7.94
N PRO A 17 -21.75 -3.17 -8.83
CA PRO A 17 -22.31 -4.44 -9.29
C PRO A 17 -21.34 -5.25 -10.14
N GLU A 18 -20.42 -4.60 -10.83
CA GLU A 18 -19.42 -5.26 -11.66
C GLU A 18 -18.25 -5.73 -10.80
N GLY A 19 -17.82 -4.92 -9.83
CA GLY A 19 -16.68 -5.20 -8.97
C GLY A 19 -16.98 -6.01 -7.70
N SER A 20 -18.24 -6.15 -7.28
CA SER A 20 -18.60 -6.86 -6.03
C SER A 20 -19.18 -8.25 -6.29
N GLU A 21 -18.87 -9.20 -5.42
CA GLU A 21 -19.43 -10.57 -5.45
C GLU A 21 -20.93 -10.56 -5.20
N ILE A 22 -21.38 -9.72 -4.25
CA ILE A 22 -22.78 -9.54 -3.87
C ILE A 22 -23.08 -8.06 -3.61
N GLN A 23 -24.36 -7.70 -3.64
CA GLN A 23 -24.85 -6.33 -3.39
C GLN A 23 -25.14 -6.05 -1.90
N GLN A 24 -24.41 -6.76 -1.02
CA GLN A 24 -24.49 -6.59 0.43
C GLN A 24 -23.10 -6.18 0.93
N CYS A 25 -23.04 -5.24 1.86
CA CYS A 25 -21.81 -4.89 2.56
C CYS A 25 -21.80 -5.48 3.97
N ASP A 26 -20.60 -5.66 4.52
CA ASP A 26 -20.42 -6.13 5.88
C ASP A 26 -21.14 -5.22 6.89
N ARG A 27 -21.88 -5.84 7.81
CA ARG A 27 -22.76 -5.13 8.74
C ARG A 27 -22.02 -4.25 9.77
N SER A 28 -20.73 -4.51 10.00
CA SER A 28 -19.95 -3.79 11.00
C SER A 28 -19.12 -2.67 10.37
N THR A 29 -18.57 -2.92 9.18
CA THR A 29 -17.61 -2.04 8.51
C THR A 29 -18.20 -1.27 7.35
N GLY A 30 -19.35 -1.69 6.81
CA GLY A 30 -19.94 -1.14 5.60
C GLY A 30 -19.16 -1.44 4.32
N ARG A 31 -18.20 -2.36 4.36
CA ARG A 31 -17.35 -2.71 3.21
C ARG A 31 -17.97 -3.81 2.36
N CYS A 32 -17.91 -3.64 1.04
CA CYS A 32 -18.38 -4.62 0.08
C CYS A 32 -17.36 -5.76 -0.10
N LEU A 33 -17.86 -6.95 -0.47
CA LEU A 33 -17.01 -8.08 -0.83
C LEU A 33 -16.64 -7.97 -2.31
N CYS A 34 -15.37 -7.71 -2.60
CA CYS A 34 -14.89 -7.46 -3.97
C CYS A 34 -14.49 -8.74 -4.69
N LYS A 35 -14.77 -8.79 -5.99
CA LYS A 35 -14.26 -9.79 -6.92
C LYS A 35 -12.75 -9.66 -7.09
N GLU A 36 -12.13 -10.71 -7.61
CA GLU A 36 -10.73 -10.66 -8.00
C GLU A 36 -10.46 -9.48 -8.95
N GLY A 37 -9.41 -8.72 -8.67
CA GLY A 37 -9.04 -7.53 -9.45
C GLY A 37 -9.74 -6.24 -9.05
N TYR A 38 -10.66 -6.26 -8.07
CA TYR A 38 -11.33 -5.08 -7.54
C TYR A 38 -10.99 -4.83 -6.06
N THR A 39 -11.01 -3.56 -5.67
CA THR A 39 -10.72 -3.12 -4.30
C THR A 39 -11.50 -1.84 -3.97
N GLY A 40 -11.28 -1.32 -2.76
CA GLY A 40 -12.00 -0.18 -2.22
C GLY A 40 -13.23 -0.59 -1.40
N PRO A 41 -13.82 0.33 -0.63
CA PRO A 41 -14.97 0.03 0.24
C PRO A 41 -16.22 -0.37 -0.57
N ARG A 42 -16.29 0.05 -1.84
CA ARG A 42 -17.41 -0.19 -2.76
C ARG A 42 -17.03 -1.09 -3.93
N CYS A 43 -15.80 -1.61 -3.99
CA CYS A 43 -15.29 -2.41 -5.11
C CYS A 43 -15.28 -1.65 -6.46
N ASP A 44 -15.07 -0.34 -6.41
CA ASP A 44 -15.10 0.58 -7.56
C ASP A 44 -13.69 0.96 -8.06
N GLN A 45 -12.66 0.33 -7.52
CA GLN A 45 -11.26 0.57 -7.85
C GLN A 45 -10.59 -0.73 -8.30
N CYS A 46 -9.59 -0.63 -9.18
CA CYS A 46 -8.81 -1.79 -9.55
C CYS A 46 -7.82 -2.14 -8.44
N ASN A 47 -7.75 -3.42 -8.08
CA ASN A 47 -6.85 -3.93 -7.08
C ASN A 47 -5.39 -3.86 -7.57
N ARG A 48 -4.45 -3.94 -6.64
CA ARG A 48 -3.03 -4.05 -6.96
C ARG A 48 -2.78 -5.25 -7.89
N GLY A 49 -1.93 -5.05 -8.89
CA GLY A 49 -1.72 -6.02 -9.97
C GLY A 49 -2.78 -5.97 -11.07
N TYR A 50 -3.70 -5.00 -11.02
CA TYR A 50 -4.67 -4.70 -12.08
C TYR A 50 -4.57 -3.22 -12.47
N HIS A 51 -4.89 -2.91 -13.72
CA HIS A 51 -4.92 -1.55 -14.24
C HIS A 51 -6.24 -1.27 -14.97
N GLY A 52 -6.50 0.02 -15.19
CA GLY A 52 -7.74 0.50 -15.80
C GLY A 52 -8.62 1.23 -14.78
N ARG A 53 -9.93 1.13 -14.95
CA ARG A 53 -10.94 1.73 -14.07
C ARG A 53 -12.14 0.81 -14.03
N SER A 54 -12.82 0.70 -12.88
CA SER A 54 -14.08 -0.06 -12.79
C SER A 54 -15.06 0.36 -13.90
N PRO A 55 -15.67 -0.58 -14.63
CA PRO A 55 -15.68 -2.04 -14.44
C PRO A 55 -14.67 -2.81 -15.33
N SER A 56 -13.64 -2.13 -15.82
CA SER A 56 -12.65 -2.69 -16.73
C SER A 56 -11.28 -2.79 -16.05
N CYS A 57 -11.19 -3.63 -15.03
CA CYS A 57 -9.92 -3.95 -14.37
C CYS A 57 -9.23 -5.13 -15.07
N THR A 58 -8.08 -4.86 -15.69
CA THR A 58 -7.29 -5.87 -16.41
C THR A 58 -6.03 -6.19 -15.63
N ARG A 59 -5.68 -7.47 -15.51
CA ARG A 59 -4.45 -7.88 -14.81
C ARG A 59 -3.23 -7.27 -15.52
N CYS A 60 -2.31 -6.74 -14.73
CA CYS A 60 -1.02 -6.27 -15.22
C CYS A 60 -0.22 -7.41 -15.88
N HIS A 61 0.71 -7.04 -16.75
CA HIS A 61 1.64 -7.99 -17.35
C HIS A 61 2.45 -8.73 -16.26
N SER A 62 2.91 -9.95 -16.55
CA SER A 62 3.68 -10.79 -15.60
C SER A 62 4.95 -10.14 -15.04
N CYS A 63 5.49 -9.12 -15.72
CA CYS A 63 6.59 -8.30 -15.20
C CYS A 63 6.24 -7.61 -13.87
N PHE A 64 4.95 -7.29 -13.66
CA PHE A 64 4.47 -6.74 -12.40
C PHE A 64 4.65 -7.73 -11.26
N ASP A 65 4.28 -9.01 -11.45
CA ASP A 65 4.43 -10.04 -10.40
C ASP A 65 5.91 -10.20 -9.99
N LEU A 66 6.83 -10.15 -10.97
CA LEU A 66 8.27 -10.18 -10.72
C LEU A 66 8.78 -8.95 -9.96
N TRP A 67 8.35 -7.76 -10.38
CA TRP A 67 8.73 -6.51 -9.73
C TRP A 67 8.17 -6.44 -8.31
N ASP A 68 6.92 -6.86 -8.13
CA ASP A 68 6.24 -6.87 -6.85
C ASP A 68 6.98 -7.70 -5.81
N GLU A 69 7.38 -8.92 -6.18
CA GLU A 69 8.20 -9.78 -5.33
C GLU A 69 9.52 -9.10 -4.93
N LYS A 70 10.16 -8.36 -5.85
CA LYS A 70 11.39 -7.62 -5.54
C LYS A 70 11.16 -6.45 -4.60
N VAL A 71 10.07 -5.71 -4.79
CA VAL A 71 9.68 -4.60 -3.91
C VAL A 71 9.36 -5.13 -2.51
N LYS A 72 8.65 -6.25 -2.41
CA LYS A 72 8.35 -6.90 -1.13
C LYS A 72 9.64 -7.30 -0.40
N GLN A 73 10.57 -7.95 -1.10
CA GLN A 73 11.89 -8.30 -0.54
C GLN A 73 12.65 -7.07 -0.04
N LEU A 74 12.61 -5.96 -0.79
CA LEU A 74 13.25 -4.71 -0.39
C LEU A 74 12.57 -4.12 0.86
N GLY A 75 11.24 -4.11 0.92
CA GLY A 75 10.48 -3.62 2.08
C GLY A 75 10.74 -4.41 3.35
N GLU A 76 10.87 -5.74 3.27
CA GLU A 76 11.23 -6.59 4.41
C GLU A 76 12.64 -6.28 4.93
N ARG A 77 13.61 -6.13 4.02
CA ARG A 77 14.99 -5.74 4.38
C ARG A 77 15.04 -4.36 5.01
N LEU A 78 14.30 -3.41 4.47
CA LEU A 78 14.21 -2.05 4.99
C LEU A 78 13.66 -2.04 6.43
N ARG A 79 12.58 -2.78 6.67
CA ARG A 79 11.97 -2.91 8.00
C ARG A 79 12.96 -3.51 9.01
N ALA A 80 13.66 -4.58 8.63
CA ALA A 80 14.69 -5.18 9.50
C ALA A 80 15.84 -4.21 9.83
N LEU A 81 16.26 -3.41 8.85
CA LEU A 81 17.27 -2.37 9.08
C LEU A 81 16.76 -1.28 10.02
N LYS A 82 15.52 -0.82 9.84
CA LYS A 82 14.87 0.17 10.71
C LYS A 82 14.79 -0.32 12.15
N GLU A 83 14.40 -1.58 12.37
CA GLU A 83 14.37 -2.19 13.71
C GLU A 83 15.77 -2.30 14.33
N ALA A 84 16.80 -2.62 13.54
CA ALA A 84 18.17 -2.66 14.02
C ALA A 84 18.68 -1.28 14.45
N VAL A 85 18.42 -0.24 13.65
CA VAL A 85 18.77 1.15 13.98
C VAL A 85 18.02 1.60 15.23
N HIS A 86 16.72 1.33 15.34
CA HIS A 86 15.91 1.66 16.51
C HIS A 86 16.43 1.02 17.80
N ARG A 87 16.89 -0.23 17.74
CA ARG A 87 17.51 -0.88 18.92
C ARG A 87 18.81 -0.18 19.34
N LEU A 88 19.63 0.26 18.38
CA LEU A 88 20.88 0.96 18.66
C LEU A 88 20.63 2.32 19.31
N THR A 89 19.65 3.09 18.82
CA THR A 89 19.29 4.40 19.39
C THR A 89 18.73 4.27 20.81
N VAL A 90 17.90 3.26 21.09
CA VAL A 90 17.35 2.99 22.44
C VAL A 90 18.41 2.47 23.42
N SER A 91 19.39 1.69 22.93
CA SER A 91 20.42 1.09 23.78
C SER A 91 21.49 2.07 24.28
N GLY A 92 21.52 3.31 23.77
CA GLY A 92 22.37 4.37 24.29
C GLY A 92 23.87 4.02 24.31
N ALA A 93 24.43 3.56 23.18
CA ALA A 93 25.89 3.55 23.03
C ALA A 93 26.40 4.99 23.16
N THR A 94 27.38 5.20 24.06
CA THR A 94 27.82 6.49 24.58
C THR A 94 28.01 7.57 23.52
N GLY A 95 27.39 8.73 23.78
CA GLY A 95 27.24 9.86 22.88
C GLY A 95 28.53 10.32 22.18
N ALA A 96 28.48 10.24 20.86
CA ALA A 96 29.25 11.04 19.88
C ALA A 96 28.77 10.76 18.44
N GLY A 97 27.98 9.69 18.21
CA GLY A 97 27.54 9.26 16.86
C GLY A 97 26.03 9.09 16.66
N ASN A 98 25.20 9.59 17.58
CA ASN A 98 23.74 9.40 17.49
C ASN A 98 23.09 10.23 16.37
N ASP A 99 23.69 11.37 15.99
CA ASP A 99 23.16 12.24 14.94
C ASP A 99 23.12 11.54 13.58
N SER A 100 24.16 10.76 13.24
CA SER A 100 24.19 9.97 12.00
C SER A 100 23.20 8.80 12.02
N LEU A 101 22.95 8.20 13.19
CA LEU A 101 21.96 7.15 13.36
C LEU A 101 20.53 7.70 13.25
N GLN A 102 20.29 8.88 13.80
CA GLN A 102 19.00 9.58 13.70
C GLN A 102 18.70 10.03 12.27
N GLU A 103 19.71 10.51 11.54
CA GLU A 103 19.59 10.83 10.12
C GLU A 103 19.27 9.58 9.29
N LEU A 104 19.92 8.44 9.58
CA LEU A 104 19.61 7.18 8.92
C LEU A 104 18.19 6.71 9.22
N GLU A 105 17.74 6.80 10.47
CA GLU A 105 16.36 6.43 10.86
C GLU A 105 15.32 7.25 10.09
N LYS A 106 15.56 8.55 9.93
CA LYS A 106 14.70 9.44 9.14
C LYS A 106 14.67 9.04 7.66
N LYS A 107 15.83 8.80 7.03
CA LYS A 107 15.88 8.36 5.63
C LYS A 107 15.18 7.01 5.43
N LEU A 108 15.28 6.08 6.38
CA LEU A 108 14.58 4.79 6.33
C LEU A 108 13.06 4.97 6.43
N GLN A 109 12.59 5.91 7.26
CA GLN A 109 11.16 6.26 7.33
C GLN A 109 10.65 6.82 6.00
N ASP A 110 11.43 7.68 5.33
CA ASP A 110 11.07 8.24 4.02
C ASP A 110 10.97 7.15 2.94
N VAL A 111 11.93 6.21 2.88
CA VAL A 111 11.85 5.05 1.96
C VAL A 111 10.60 4.22 2.27
N GLU A 112 10.31 3.97 3.54
CA GLU A 112 9.17 3.13 3.93
C GLU A 112 7.84 3.78 3.54
N ALA A 113 7.71 5.10 3.69
CA ALA A 113 6.53 5.84 3.26
C ALA A 113 6.32 5.71 1.74
N LEU A 114 7.39 5.86 0.95
CA LEU A 114 7.33 5.70 -0.51
C LEU A 114 6.95 4.28 -0.94
N LEU A 115 7.39 3.26 -0.18
CA LEU A 115 7.06 1.86 -0.44
C LEU A 115 5.61 1.49 -0.05
N HIS A 116 4.99 2.24 0.87
CA HIS A 116 3.61 1.99 1.33
C HIS A 116 2.56 2.90 0.66
N GLU A 117 2.97 3.92 -0.10
CA GLU A 117 2.03 4.65 -0.96
C GLU A 117 1.62 3.78 -2.16
N GLU A 118 0.46 3.14 -2.04
CA GLU A 118 -0.16 2.52 -3.21
C GLU A 118 -0.84 3.56 -4.11
N PRO A 119 -0.66 3.47 -5.44
CA PRO A 119 0.20 2.52 -6.13
C PRO A 119 1.57 3.13 -6.39
N LEU A 120 2.62 2.39 -6.02
CA LEU A 120 4.02 2.49 -6.46
C LEU A 120 4.26 2.58 -7.99
N ILE A 121 3.20 2.73 -8.78
CA ILE A 121 3.18 2.99 -10.22
C ILE A 121 2.59 4.40 -10.47
N SER A 122 3.07 5.39 -9.73
CA SER A 122 2.99 6.78 -10.15
C SER A 122 4.36 7.18 -10.69
N PRO A 123 4.46 7.77 -11.90
CA PRO A 123 5.70 8.32 -12.42
C PRO A 123 6.41 9.24 -11.41
N ARG A 124 5.62 9.93 -10.57
CA ARG A 124 6.13 10.80 -9.50
C ARG A 124 6.82 10.01 -8.39
N THR A 125 6.25 8.88 -7.97
CA THR A 125 6.83 8.05 -6.90
C THR A 125 8.14 7.41 -7.35
N LEU A 126 8.24 7.02 -8.62
CA LEU A 126 9.49 6.53 -9.22
C LEU A 126 10.58 7.60 -9.26
N GLU A 127 10.22 8.83 -9.64
CA GLU A 127 11.14 9.98 -9.66
C GLU A 127 11.64 10.33 -8.25
N GLN A 128 10.74 10.31 -7.25
CA GLN A 128 11.08 10.52 -5.85
C GLN A 128 12.02 9.43 -5.31
N LEU A 129 11.76 8.15 -5.60
CA LEU A 129 12.61 7.03 -5.21
C LEU A 129 14.02 7.14 -5.81
N TYR A 130 14.14 7.59 -7.06
CA TYR A 130 15.42 7.78 -7.73
C TYR A 130 16.28 8.85 -7.03
N HIS A 131 15.70 10.03 -6.77
CA HIS A 131 16.40 11.10 -6.04
C HIS A 131 16.80 10.70 -4.63
N LEU A 132 15.95 9.94 -3.93
CA LEU A 132 16.26 9.48 -2.58
C LEU A 132 17.44 8.48 -2.60
N ALA A 133 17.49 7.58 -3.56
CA ALA A 133 18.59 6.62 -3.73
C ALA A 133 19.93 7.32 -4.04
N GLU A 134 19.94 8.40 -4.81
CA GLU A 134 21.14 9.20 -5.05
C GLU A 134 21.65 9.90 -3.77
N SER A 135 20.74 10.32 -2.88
CA SER A 135 21.09 10.95 -1.60
C SER A 135 21.64 9.98 -0.53
N LEU A 136 21.64 8.68 -0.84
CA LEU A 136 22.19 7.60 -0.03
C LEU A 136 23.56 7.11 -0.53
N ARG A 137 24.06 7.65 -1.65
CA ARG A 137 25.45 7.50 -2.11
C ARG A 137 26.35 8.57 -1.48
#